data_AF-A0A4U8SSJ3-F1
#
_entry.id   AF-A0A4U8SSJ3-F1
#
_cell.length_a   1.000
_cell.length_b   1.000
_cell.length_c   1.000
_cell.angle_alpha   90.00
_cell.angle_beta   90.00
_cell.angle_gamma   90.00
#
_symmetry.space_group_name_H-M   'P 1'
#
loop_
_entity.id
_entity.type
_entity.pdbx_description
1 polymer ?
#
loop_
_entity_poly.entity_id
_entity_poly.type
_entity_poly.pdbx_seq_one_letter_code
_entity_poly.pdbx_strand_id
1 'polypeptide(L)'
;MNTKDDKKDLKPIKAFLMRHGHTEQEISKLDKDGIMQLYEKDTRTETLNFLHYMDKDNYTAISSLDEADIGDFKLKVQENLENTLVLMSIIRDAFNDFSYADVADILTLNLKNVSMLKIQRILRIAYREFQENLLDQISMQLKELPIEEYKVIMGYYEKKRNDTMRLQNTITELGNEKKRQQILDMAHLKLLIVKDFMPDETFNDTYKEYLNNTPEKLALVGEILGLTGMYSKKYLQNIPLEELETMKEKIIANKKQDERDQKTYMHYVQMLDEAMYGTDEQEFSNVCTKICMNLNQKLILMISEYMNAKNPVFLNRFNTIMRDFKKNTKH
;
A
#
# COMPACT_ATOMS: atom_id res chain seq x y z
N MET A 1 30.75 52.73 50.53
CA MET A 1 30.76 51.89 49.31
C MET A 1 29.33 51.46 49.02
N ASN A 2 28.83 51.84 47.84
CA ASN A 2 27.48 51.60 47.35
C ASN A 2 27.33 50.16 46.84
N THR A 3 26.32 49.43 47.30
CA THR A 3 25.59 48.42 46.50
C THR A 3 24.10 48.58 46.79
N LYS A 4 23.43 49.31 45.90
CA LYS A 4 21.97 49.35 45.75
C LYS A 4 21.50 48.13 44.96
N ASP A 5 20.24 47.77 45.19
CA ASP A 5 19.35 46.83 44.45
C ASP A 5 19.63 45.33 44.63
N ASP A 6 18.70 44.47 45.04
CA ASP A 6 17.25 44.43 44.77
C ASP A 6 16.37 44.19 46.01
N LYS A 7 15.83 45.25 46.61
CA LYS A 7 14.53 45.13 47.27
C LYS A 7 13.47 45.19 46.17
N LYS A 8 13.21 44.06 45.48
CA LYS A 8 12.03 43.92 44.60
C LYS A 8 10.82 44.43 45.36
N ASP A 9 10.31 45.58 44.95
CA ASP A 9 9.16 46.22 45.59
C ASP A 9 7.96 45.29 45.40
N LEU A 10 7.51 44.64 46.48
CA LEU A 10 6.38 43.69 46.45
C LEU A 10 5.03 44.41 46.38
N LYS A 11 5.00 45.75 46.44
CA LYS A 11 3.78 46.56 46.34
C LYS A 11 2.89 46.20 45.14
N PRO A 12 3.38 46.12 43.89
CA PRO A 12 2.55 45.72 42.75
C PRO A 12 1.97 44.31 42.90
N ILE A 13 2.72 43.39 43.50
CA ILE A 13 2.34 41.97 43.67
C ILE A 13 1.27 41.84 44.77
N LYS A 14 1.44 42.55 45.88
CA LYS A 14 0.42 42.62 46.94
C LYS A 14 -0.87 43.30 46.44
N ALA A 15 -0.74 44.37 45.65
CA ALA A 15 -1.88 45.05 45.05
C ALA A 15 -2.65 44.16 44.04
N PHE A 16 -1.93 43.31 43.30
CA PHE A 16 -2.53 42.28 42.45
C PHE A 16 -3.32 41.28 43.31
N LEU A 17 -2.69 40.64 44.30
CA LEU A 17 -3.34 39.66 45.17
C LEU A 17 -4.61 40.22 45.86
N MET A 18 -4.60 41.47 46.30
CA MET A 18 -5.77 42.13 46.87
C MET A 18 -6.92 42.33 45.87
N ARG A 19 -6.61 42.56 44.58
CA ARG A 19 -7.62 42.65 43.51
C ARG A 19 -8.22 41.28 43.17
N HIS A 20 -7.47 40.20 43.40
CA HIS A 20 -7.90 38.81 43.20
C HIS A 20 -8.55 38.18 44.46
N GLY A 21 -8.92 39.00 45.45
CA GLY A 21 -9.77 38.59 46.57
C GLY A 21 -9.04 38.16 47.84
N HIS A 22 -7.70 38.23 47.87
CA HIS A 22 -6.94 37.97 49.11
C HIS A 22 -6.99 39.17 50.05
N THR A 23 -7.19 38.91 51.34
CA THR A 23 -7.25 39.97 52.35
C THR A 23 -5.86 40.46 52.74
N GLU A 24 -5.77 41.72 53.17
CA GLU A 24 -4.51 42.32 53.62
C GLU A 24 -3.89 41.55 54.81
N GLN A 25 -4.73 40.90 55.63
CA GLN A 25 -4.31 40.07 56.76
C GLN A 25 -3.68 38.74 56.33
N GLU A 26 -4.11 38.15 55.21
CA GLU A 26 -3.54 36.92 54.66
C GLU A 26 -2.18 37.18 54.01
N ILE A 27 -2.08 38.27 53.24
CA ILE A 27 -0.85 38.69 52.55
C ILE A 27 0.24 39.13 53.56
N SER A 28 -0.16 39.70 54.70
CA SER A 28 0.79 40.19 55.73
C SER A 28 1.37 39.08 56.60
N LYS A 29 0.76 37.88 56.61
CA LYS A 29 1.27 36.70 57.34
C LYS A 29 2.28 35.89 56.54
N LEU A 30 2.35 36.12 55.23
CA LEU A 30 3.25 35.41 54.31
C LEU A 30 4.60 36.12 54.22
N ASP A 31 5.66 35.33 54.17
CA ASP A 31 6.99 35.80 53.85
C ASP A 31 7.11 36.10 52.34
N LYS A 32 8.25 36.63 51.92
CA LYS A 32 8.46 37.06 50.53
C LYS A 32 8.26 35.92 49.53
N ASP A 33 8.71 34.71 49.86
CA ASP A 33 8.59 33.55 48.99
C ASP A 33 7.14 33.03 48.97
N GLY A 34 6.44 33.04 50.12
CA GLY A 34 5.01 32.71 50.17
C GLY A 34 4.13 33.68 49.38
N ILE A 35 4.47 34.98 49.36
CA ILE A 35 3.77 35.98 48.53
C ILE A 35 3.97 35.69 47.03
N MET A 36 5.18 35.29 46.62
CA MET A 36 5.45 34.97 45.21
C MET A 36 4.75 33.68 44.78
N GLN A 37 4.74 32.65 45.62
CA GLN A 37 4.02 31.40 45.32
C GLN A 37 2.51 31.63 45.18
N LEU A 38 1.93 32.48 46.04
CA LEU A 38 0.51 32.83 45.95
C LEU A 38 0.22 33.60 44.65
N TYR A 39 1.08 34.55 44.29
CA TYR A 39 0.99 35.28 43.04
C TYR A 39 1.09 34.37 41.80
N GLU A 40 2.06 33.46 41.78
CA GLU A 40 2.23 32.50 40.69
C GLU A 40 1.02 31.58 40.55
N LYS A 41 0.46 31.11 41.68
CA LYS A 41 -0.73 30.27 41.70
C LYS A 41 -1.95 30.98 41.09
N ASP A 42 -2.21 32.21 41.51
CA ASP A 42 -3.36 32.98 41.01
C ASP A 42 -3.18 33.33 39.53
N THR A 43 -2.00 33.79 39.14
CA THR A 43 -1.69 34.14 37.75
C THR A 43 -1.81 32.92 36.84
N ARG A 44 -1.34 31.74 37.28
CA ARG A 44 -1.50 30.48 36.54
C ARG A 44 -2.97 30.11 36.40
N THR A 45 -3.74 30.23 37.48
CA THR A 45 -5.18 29.91 37.49
C THR A 45 -5.95 30.83 36.53
N GLU A 46 -5.66 32.13 36.53
CA GLU A 46 -6.29 33.07 35.60
C GLU A 46 -5.88 32.86 34.15
N THR A 47 -4.60 32.56 33.91
CA THR A 47 -4.11 32.25 32.55
C THR A 47 -4.83 31.01 32.00
N LEU A 48 -4.98 29.97 32.83
CA LEU A 48 -5.72 28.76 32.46
C LEU A 48 -7.21 29.05 32.23
N ASN A 49 -7.84 29.85 33.08
CA ASN A 49 -9.25 30.25 32.91
C ASN A 49 -9.47 31.12 31.66
N PHE A 50 -8.53 32.00 31.34
CA PHE A 50 -8.57 32.83 30.14
C PHE A 50 -8.41 31.99 28.87
N LEU A 51 -7.46 31.06 28.86
CA LEU A 51 -7.28 30.09 27.77
C LEU A 51 -8.54 29.23 27.59
N HIS A 52 -9.16 28.78 28.68
CA HIS A 52 -10.42 28.04 28.64
C HIS A 52 -11.58 28.85 28.03
N TYR A 53 -11.61 30.16 28.25
CA TYR A 53 -12.64 31.04 27.69
C TYR A 53 -12.45 31.34 26.19
N MET A 54 -11.21 31.33 25.70
CA MET A 54 -10.88 31.67 24.31
C MET A 54 -11.05 30.50 23.34
N ASP A 55 -10.94 29.25 23.80
CA ASP A 55 -10.86 28.04 22.94
C ASP A 55 -12.06 27.08 23.09
N LYS A 56 -13.28 27.61 23.08
CA LYS A 56 -14.51 26.81 23.26
C LYS A 56 -14.76 25.73 22.19
N ASP A 57 -14.09 25.76 21.04
CA ASP A 57 -14.32 24.81 19.94
C ASP A 57 -13.15 23.86 19.62
N ASN A 58 -11.98 23.98 20.27
CA ASN A 58 -10.79 23.16 19.94
C ASN A 58 -10.01 22.60 21.13
N TYR A 59 -10.48 22.75 22.37
CA TYR A 59 -9.79 22.18 23.53
C TYR A 59 -10.21 20.72 23.78
N THR A 60 -9.63 19.78 23.03
CA THR A 60 -9.28 18.50 23.67
C THR A 60 -8.11 18.79 24.59
N ALA A 61 -8.30 18.61 25.89
CA ALA A 61 -7.27 18.72 26.89
C ALA A 61 -5.99 18.02 26.42
N ILE A 62 -5.04 18.79 25.91
CA ILE A 62 -3.65 18.39 25.96
C ILE A 62 -3.35 18.44 27.44
N SER A 63 -3.36 17.25 27.99
CA SER A 63 -2.92 16.81 29.31
C SER A 63 -2.40 17.93 30.20
N SER A 64 -2.88 17.95 31.44
CA SER A 64 -2.07 18.31 32.59
C SER A 64 -0.67 17.72 32.42
N LEU A 65 0.25 18.51 31.87
CA LEU A 65 1.66 18.19 31.80
C LEU A 65 2.13 18.04 33.24
N ASP A 66 2.13 16.82 33.75
CA ASP A 66 2.78 16.51 35.00
C ASP A 66 4.26 16.86 34.80
N GLU A 67 4.80 17.71 35.66
CA GLU A 67 6.21 18.09 35.64
C GLU A 67 7.13 16.85 35.66
N ALA A 68 6.61 15.69 36.11
CA ALA A 68 7.23 14.38 36.04
C ALA A 68 7.54 13.91 34.61
N ASP A 69 6.61 14.03 33.66
CA ASP A 69 6.80 13.52 32.28
C ASP A 69 7.83 14.36 31.51
N ILE A 70 7.83 15.67 31.76
CA ILE A 70 8.87 16.59 31.23
C ILE A 70 10.23 16.27 31.86
N GLY A 71 10.26 15.97 33.17
CA GLY A 71 11.49 15.59 33.89
C GLY A 71 12.12 14.31 33.35
N ASP A 72 11.31 13.29 33.11
CA ASP A 72 11.74 11.99 32.59
C ASP A 72 12.25 12.09 31.15
N PHE A 73 11.58 12.86 30.29
CA PHE A 73 12.07 13.11 28.94
C PHE A 73 13.42 13.84 28.95
N LYS A 74 13.58 14.86 29.82
CA LYS A 74 14.85 15.60 29.96
C LYS A 74 15.99 14.68 30.39
N LEU A 75 15.77 13.81 31.37
CA LEU A 75 16.76 12.84 31.85
C LEU A 75 17.18 11.88 30.74
N LYS A 76 16.22 11.25 30.05
CA LYS A 76 16.48 10.32 28.94
C LYS A 76 17.29 10.96 27.81
N VAL A 77 17.01 12.23 27.49
CA VAL A 77 17.76 13.00 26.49
C VAL A 77 19.19 13.24 26.96
N GLN A 78 19.42 13.63 28.21
CA GLN A 78 20.76 13.90 28.75
C GLN A 78 21.63 12.64 28.81
N GLU A 79 21.06 11.51 29.23
CA GLU A 79 21.76 10.22 29.35
C GLU A 79 22.19 9.65 27.99
N ASN A 80 21.50 10.00 26.90
CA ASN A 80 21.70 9.39 25.59
C ASN A 80 22.26 10.35 24.52
N LEU A 81 22.91 11.44 24.94
CA LEU A 81 23.43 12.47 24.04
C LEU A 81 24.43 11.98 23.00
N GLU A 82 25.24 10.98 23.36
CA GLU A 82 26.27 10.44 22.47
C GLU A 82 25.70 9.43 21.46
N ASN A 83 24.57 8.80 21.77
CA ASN A 83 23.93 7.82 20.91
C ASN A 83 22.80 8.45 20.09
N THR A 84 23.13 8.87 18.87
CA THR A 84 22.21 9.58 17.98
C THR A 84 20.97 8.75 17.61
N LEU A 85 21.08 7.42 17.48
CA LEU A 85 19.93 6.57 17.13
C LEU A 85 18.95 6.44 18.29
N VAL A 86 19.45 6.24 19.51
CA VAL A 86 18.61 6.17 20.72
C VAL A 86 17.96 7.51 21.01
N LEU A 87 18.69 8.61 20.80
CA LEU A 87 18.14 9.96 20.92
C LEU A 87 17.00 10.21 19.92
N MET A 88 17.11 9.73 18.68
CA MET A 88 16.02 9.81 17.70
C MET A 88 14.77 9.08 18.17
N SER A 89 14.89 7.85 18.71
CA SER A 89 13.74 7.12 19.24
C SER A 89 13.10 7.83 20.43
N ILE A 90 13.89 8.37 21.36
CA ILE A 90 13.37 9.09 22.54
C ILE A 90 12.60 10.35 22.11
N ILE A 91 13.16 11.12 21.17
CA ILE A 91 12.51 12.32 20.63
C ILE A 91 11.23 11.96 19.88
N ARG A 92 11.25 10.87 19.11
CA ARG A 92 10.08 10.40 18.37
C ARG A 92 8.95 10.02 19.32
N ASP A 93 9.26 9.26 20.37
CA ASP A 93 8.28 8.79 21.34
C ASP A 93 7.70 9.96 22.14
N ALA A 94 8.46 11.03 22.35
CA ALA A 94 7.99 12.26 22.98
C ALA A 94 6.91 13.01 22.16
N PHE A 95 6.87 12.84 20.83
CA PHE A 95 5.79 13.46 20.04
C PHE A 95 4.41 12.84 20.28
N ASN A 96 4.32 11.75 21.04
CA ASN A 96 3.02 11.25 21.49
C ASN A 96 2.36 12.21 22.48
N ASP A 97 3.16 12.86 23.32
CA ASP A 97 2.69 13.64 24.46
C ASP A 97 2.92 15.15 24.28
N PHE A 98 3.90 15.53 23.46
CA PHE A 98 4.38 16.90 23.30
C PHE A 98 4.28 17.39 21.84
N SER A 99 4.01 18.69 21.65
CA SER A 99 4.03 19.27 20.31
C SER A 99 5.46 19.42 19.78
N TYR A 100 5.60 19.64 18.47
CA TYR A 100 6.90 19.90 17.86
C TYR A 100 7.64 21.07 18.52
N ALA A 101 6.92 22.13 18.87
CA ALA A 101 7.48 23.32 19.51
C ALA A 101 7.99 22.98 20.91
N ASP A 102 7.20 22.26 21.71
CA ASP A 102 7.56 21.89 23.08
C ASP A 102 8.83 21.02 23.10
N VAL A 103 8.90 20.02 22.23
CA VAL A 103 10.09 19.16 22.12
C VAL A 103 11.31 19.97 21.66
N ALA A 104 11.14 20.89 20.70
CA ALA A 104 12.23 21.76 20.25
C ALA A 104 12.77 22.65 21.38
N ASP A 105 11.88 23.23 22.17
CA ASP A 105 12.24 24.09 23.30
C ASP A 105 12.94 23.30 24.39
N ILE A 106 12.42 22.12 24.74
CA ILE A 106 13.06 21.23 25.72
C ILE A 106 14.47 20.85 25.26
N LEU A 107 14.65 20.44 24.00
CA LEU A 107 15.97 20.07 23.49
C LEU A 107 16.93 21.27 23.49
N THR A 108 16.46 22.46 23.11
CA THR A 108 17.30 23.67 23.05
C THR A 108 17.73 24.14 24.44
N LEU A 109 16.84 24.06 25.43
CA LEU A 109 17.13 24.48 26.80
C LEU A 109 18.06 23.51 27.55
N ASN A 110 17.99 22.22 27.22
CA ASN A 110 18.73 21.18 27.94
C ASN A 110 20.09 20.82 27.30
N LEU A 111 20.29 21.08 26.01
CA LEU A 111 21.48 20.66 25.28
C LEU A 111 22.43 21.81 24.99
N LYS A 112 23.15 22.27 26.02
CA LYS A 112 24.09 23.41 25.91
C LYS A 112 25.36 23.10 25.10
N ASN A 113 25.76 21.83 25.01
CA ASN A 113 27.05 21.41 24.43
C ASN A 113 26.95 20.74 23.06
N VAL A 114 25.74 20.64 22.47
CA VAL A 114 25.54 20.02 21.16
C VAL A 114 25.26 21.10 20.12
N SER A 115 25.82 20.95 18.92
CA SER A 115 25.55 21.87 17.81
C SER A 115 24.05 21.97 17.54
N MET A 116 23.52 23.19 17.57
CA MET A 116 22.11 23.46 17.30
C MET A 116 21.65 22.92 15.93
N LEU A 117 22.53 22.98 14.92
CA LEU A 117 22.26 22.42 13.59
C LEU A 117 22.08 20.90 13.63
N LYS A 118 22.81 20.19 14.50
CA LYS A 118 22.68 18.75 14.69
C LYS A 118 21.33 18.42 15.34
N ILE A 119 20.96 19.15 16.39
CA ILE A 119 19.67 18.99 17.09
C ILE A 119 18.51 19.22 16.13
N GLN A 120 18.51 20.31 15.37
CA GLN A 120 17.46 20.61 14.39
C GLN A 120 17.30 19.52 13.33
N ARG A 121 18.41 18.93 12.86
CA ARG A 121 18.37 17.81 11.91
C ARG A 121 17.75 16.56 12.54
N ILE A 122 18.18 16.21 13.75
CA ILE A 122 17.65 15.06 14.50
C ILE A 122 16.15 15.23 14.73
N LEU A 123 15.74 16.39 15.23
CA LEU A 123 14.34 16.74 15.48
C LEU A 123 13.49 16.59 14.21
N ARG A 124 13.96 17.15 13.08
CA ARG A 124 13.23 17.08 11.81
C ARG A 124 13.11 15.65 11.30
N ILE A 125 14.15 14.83 11.44
CA ILE A 125 14.12 13.43 11.02
C ILE A 125 13.16 12.64 11.91
N ALA A 126 13.29 12.76 13.24
CA ALA A 126 12.42 12.08 14.19
C ALA A 126 10.94 12.48 14.00
N TYR A 127 10.67 13.75 13.72
CA TYR A 127 9.31 14.22 13.45
C TYR A 127 8.75 13.66 12.14
N ARG A 128 9.57 13.54 11.09
CA ARG A 128 9.16 12.89 9.84
C ARG A 128 8.87 11.40 10.04
N GLU A 129 9.73 10.71 10.78
CA GLU A 129 9.53 9.30 11.12
C GLU A 129 8.24 9.09 11.92
N PHE A 130 7.99 9.95 12.91
CA PHE A 130 6.74 9.95 13.67
C PHE A 130 5.51 10.14 12.76
N GLN A 131 5.56 11.09 11.83
CA GLN A 131 4.49 11.31 10.86
C GLN A 131 4.23 10.09 9.97
N GLU A 132 5.29 9.44 9.44
CA GLU A 132 5.11 8.21 8.66
C GLU A 132 4.52 7.09 9.53
N ASN A 133 4.98 6.91 10.76
CA ASN A 133 4.44 5.89 11.67
C ASN A 133 2.94 6.09 11.94
N LEU A 134 2.47 7.33 12.07
CA LEU A 134 1.04 7.61 12.22
C LEU A 134 0.27 7.24 10.94
N LEU A 135 0.79 7.61 9.77
CA LEU A 135 0.16 7.27 8.49
C LEU A 135 0.14 5.75 8.24
N ASP A 136 1.20 5.04 8.60
CA ASP A 136 1.29 3.58 8.50
C ASP A 136 0.28 2.90 9.42
N GLN A 137 0.09 3.38 10.64
CA GLN A 137 -0.94 2.85 11.54
C GLN A 137 -2.35 3.04 10.97
N ILE A 138 -2.64 4.21 10.39
CA ILE A 138 -3.93 4.46 9.72
C ILE A 138 -4.08 3.51 8.52
N SER A 139 -3.04 3.37 7.70
CA SER A 139 -3.02 2.46 6.55
C SER A 139 -3.35 1.02 6.95
N MET A 140 -2.73 0.50 8.02
CA MET A 140 -2.98 -0.85 8.51
C MET A 140 -4.42 -1.07 8.97
N GLN A 141 -5.05 -0.07 9.60
CA GLN A 141 -6.44 -0.13 10.03
C GLN A 141 -7.43 -0.07 8.85
N LEU A 142 -7.02 0.55 7.75
CA LEU A 142 -7.87 0.78 6.57
C LEU A 142 -7.60 -0.20 5.41
N LYS A 143 -6.69 -1.17 5.59
CA LYS A 143 -6.25 -2.10 4.53
C LYS A 143 -7.36 -2.89 3.85
N GLU A 144 -8.51 -3.06 4.51
CA GLU A 144 -9.65 -3.84 4.03
C GLU A 144 -10.63 -3.02 3.18
N LEU A 145 -10.41 -1.71 3.07
CA LEU A 145 -11.21 -0.86 2.19
C LEU A 145 -11.04 -1.27 0.72
N PRO A 146 -12.07 -1.05 -0.11
CA PRO A 146 -11.92 -1.02 -1.56
C PRO A 146 -10.76 -0.11 -1.97
N ILE A 147 -9.95 -0.55 -2.95
CA ILE A 147 -8.66 0.09 -3.26
C ILE A 147 -8.80 1.56 -3.67
N GLU A 148 -9.89 1.94 -4.33
CA GLU A 148 -10.18 3.33 -4.71
C GLU A 148 -10.46 4.19 -3.48
N GLU A 149 -11.30 3.71 -2.56
CA GLU A 149 -11.60 4.41 -1.30
C GLU A 149 -10.34 4.50 -0.42
N TYR A 150 -9.57 3.42 -0.35
CA TYR A 150 -8.30 3.39 0.34
C TYR A 150 -7.37 4.49 -0.19
N LYS A 151 -7.21 4.62 -1.51
CA LYS A 151 -6.35 5.65 -2.12
C LYS A 151 -6.83 7.06 -1.84
N VAL A 152 -8.14 7.29 -1.94
CA VAL A 152 -8.73 8.61 -1.69
C VAL A 152 -8.54 9.02 -0.22
N ILE A 153 -8.81 8.10 0.70
CA ILE A 153 -8.70 8.36 2.14
C ILE A 153 -7.23 8.51 2.56
N MET A 154 -6.33 7.63 2.10
CA MET A 154 -4.90 7.78 2.39
C MET A 154 -4.34 9.06 1.79
N GLY A 155 -4.72 9.41 0.56
CA GLY A 155 -4.34 10.69 -0.06
C GLY A 155 -4.87 11.91 0.70
N TYR A 156 -6.00 11.79 1.40
CA TYR A 156 -6.50 12.83 2.30
C TYR A 156 -5.58 12.98 3.53
N TYR A 157 -5.23 11.88 4.20
CA TYR A 157 -4.37 11.91 5.38
C TYR A 157 -2.93 12.33 5.06
N GLU A 158 -2.39 11.94 3.90
CA GLU A 158 -1.09 12.41 3.42
C GLU A 158 -1.03 13.94 3.28
N LYS A 159 -2.10 14.57 2.74
CA LYS A 159 -2.20 16.03 2.66
C LYS A 159 -2.28 16.70 4.04
N LYS A 160 -2.73 15.95 5.05
CA LYS A 160 -2.87 16.39 6.45
C LYS A 160 -1.72 15.87 7.34
N ARG A 161 -0.62 15.41 6.76
CA ARG A 161 0.55 14.88 7.48
C ARG A 161 1.06 15.73 8.64
N ASN A 162 0.98 17.06 8.51
CA ASN A 162 1.47 17.99 9.54
C ASN A 162 0.52 18.14 10.73
N ASP A 163 -0.72 17.69 10.61
CA ASP A 163 -1.75 17.73 11.65
C ASP A 163 -1.72 16.42 12.45
N THR A 164 -0.66 16.23 13.24
CA THR A 164 -0.38 14.98 13.96
C THR A 164 -1.46 14.65 14.99
N MET A 165 -2.04 15.66 15.63
CA MET A 165 -3.14 15.50 16.57
C MET A 165 -4.36 14.87 15.89
N ARG A 166 -4.72 15.34 14.69
CA ARG A 166 -5.79 14.73 13.91
C ARG A 166 -5.49 13.30 13.52
N LEU A 167 -4.25 12.99 13.15
CA LEU A 167 -3.84 11.62 12.81
C LEU A 167 -3.94 10.69 14.04
N GLN A 168 -3.47 11.12 15.21
CA GLN A 168 -3.59 10.37 16.48
C GLN A 168 -5.06 10.15 16.88
N ASN A 169 -5.89 11.18 16.76
CA ASN A 169 -7.34 11.07 16.99
C ASN A 169 -7.96 10.06 16.04
N THR A 170 -7.61 10.11 14.76
CA THR A 170 -8.06 9.15 13.74
C THR A 170 -7.66 7.72 14.10
N ILE A 171 -6.40 7.49 14.51
CA ILE A 171 -5.93 6.15 14.93
C ILE A 171 -6.77 5.64 16.11
N THR A 172 -7.05 6.51 17.08
CA THR A 172 -7.88 6.17 18.24
C THR A 172 -9.30 5.81 17.82
N GLU A 173 -9.90 6.57 16.90
CA GLU A 173 -11.23 6.28 16.37
C GLU A 173 -11.29 4.98 15.56
N LEU A 174 -10.28 4.72 14.73
CA LEU A 174 -10.16 3.48 13.96
C LEU A 174 -9.81 2.26 14.81
N GLY A 175 -9.22 2.48 15.99
CA GLY A 175 -9.02 1.45 17.01
C GLY A 175 -10.34 0.91 17.58
N ASN A 176 -11.44 1.66 17.46
CA ASN A 176 -12.77 1.16 17.79
C ASN A 176 -13.31 0.28 16.66
N GLU A 177 -13.35 -1.03 16.92
CA GLU A 177 -13.80 -2.05 15.97
C GLU A 177 -15.18 -1.75 15.37
N LYS A 178 -16.13 -1.23 16.17
CA LYS A 178 -17.47 -0.90 15.68
C LYS A 178 -17.44 0.26 14.68
N LYS A 179 -16.68 1.32 14.97
CA LYS A 179 -16.53 2.45 14.03
C LYS A 179 -15.80 2.02 12.77
N ARG A 180 -14.73 1.24 12.91
CA ARG A 180 -13.99 0.69 11.76
C ARG A 180 -14.90 -0.14 10.87
N GLN A 181 -15.69 -1.04 11.44
CA GLN A 181 -16.64 -1.85 10.67
C GLN A 181 -17.68 -1.00 9.96
N GLN A 182 -18.23 0.03 10.61
CA GLN A 182 -19.17 0.95 9.96
C GLN A 182 -18.56 1.66 8.74
N ILE A 183 -17.29 2.07 8.83
CA ILE A 183 -16.59 2.69 7.70
C ILE A 183 -16.41 1.68 6.56
N LEU A 184 -16.02 0.44 6.87
CA LEU A 184 -15.89 -0.64 5.89
C LEU A 184 -17.22 -0.93 5.20
N ASP A 185 -18.29 -1.11 5.99
CA ASP A 185 -19.64 -1.39 5.48
C ASP A 185 -20.12 -0.25 4.56
N MET A 186 -19.87 1.00 4.95
CA MET A 186 -20.22 2.17 4.14
C MET A 186 -19.42 2.24 2.84
N ALA A 187 -18.12 1.91 2.86
CA ALA A 187 -17.30 1.87 1.66
C ALA A 187 -17.75 0.76 0.69
N HIS A 188 -18.08 -0.42 1.21
CA HIS A 188 -18.63 -1.51 0.40
C HIS A 188 -20.01 -1.18 -0.17
N LEU A 189 -20.88 -0.56 0.63
CA LEU A 189 -22.18 -0.11 0.15
C LEU A 189 -22.04 0.93 -0.96
N LYS A 190 -21.12 1.89 -0.81
CA LYS A 190 -20.82 2.86 -1.86
C LYS A 190 -20.36 2.17 -3.14
N LEU A 191 -19.45 1.20 -3.03
CA LEU A 191 -18.99 0.43 -4.20
C LEU A 191 -20.14 -0.32 -4.89
N LEU A 192 -21.05 -0.92 -4.12
CA LEU A 192 -22.24 -1.59 -4.66
C LEU A 192 -23.15 -0.63 -5.42
N ILE A 193 -23.45 0.53 -4.82
CA ILE A 193 -24.26 1.57 -5.47
C ILE A 193 -23.55 2.05 -6.75
N VAL A 194 -22.25 2.31 -6.70
CA VAL A 194 -21.54 2.79 -7.88
C VAL A 194 -21.54 1.72 -8.99
N LYS A 195 -21.39 0.45 -8.64
CA LYS A 195 -21.47 -0.66 -9.61
C LYS A 195 -22.84 -0.73 -10.31
N ASP A 196 -23.93 -0.51 -9.58
CA ASP A 196 -25.28 -0.68 -10.13
C ASP A 196 -25.81 0.55 -10.87
N PHE A 197 -25.28 1.75 -10.57
CA PHE A 197 -25.83 3.02 -11.05
C PHE A 197 -24.85 3.83 -11.92
N MET A 198 -23.56 3.52 -11.93
CA MET A 198 -22.58 4.22 -12.79
C MET A 198 -22.54 3.58 -14.18
N PRO A 199 -22.44 4.35 -15.27
CA PRO A 199 -22.24 3.80 -16.60
C PRO A 199 -20.99 2.92 -16.67
N ASP A 200 -21.09 1.76 -17.33
CA ASP A 200 -20.02 0.75 -17.38
C ASP A 200 -18.67 1.31 -17.83
N GLU A 201 -18.65 2.19 -18.84
CA GLU A 201 -17.41 2.84 -19.31
C GLU A 201 -16.73 3.64 -18.19
N THR A 202 -17.50 4.46 -17.47
CA THR A 202 -16.97 5.30 -16.38
C THR A 202 -16.56 4.46 -15.18
N PHE A 203 -17.32 3.42 -14.86
CA PHE A 203 -17.02 2.50 -13.78
C PHE A 203 -15.73 1.73 -14.07
N ASN A 204 -15.58 1.17 -15.27
CA ASN A 204 -14.43 0.38 -15.67
C ASN A 204 -13.13 1.19 -15.66
N ASP A 205 -13.19 2.47 -16.04
CA ASP A 205 -12.03 3.36 -15.98
C ASP A 205 -11.69 3.79 -14.55
N THR A 206 -12.71 4.19 -13.77
CA THR A 206 -12.51 4.73 -12.41
C THR A 206 -12.10 3.65 -11.41
N TYR A 207 -12.68 2.45 -11.53
CA TYR A 207 -12.47 1.30 -10.63
C TYR A 207 -11.60 0.21 -11.27
N LYS A 208 -10.77 0.59 -12.26
CA LYS A 208 -9.90 -0.34 -12.98
C LYS A 208 -9.03 -1.18 -12.05
N GLU A 209 -8.52 -0.58 -10.99
CA GLU A 209 -7.62 -1.26 -10.06
C GLU A 209 -8.34 -2.27 -9.18
N TYR A 210 -9.53 -1.93 -8.68
CA TYR A 210 -10.42 -2.90 -8.05
C TYR A 210 -10.75 -4.05 -8.98
N LEU A 211 -11.20 -3.75 -10.21
CA LEU A 211 -11.57 -4.75 -11.21
C LEU A 211 -10.38 -5.66 -11.57
N ASN A 212 -9.17 -5.13 -11.62
CA ASN A 212 -7.94 -5.88 -11.89
C ASN A 212 -7.55 -6.87 -10.77
N ASN A 213 -8.06 -6.65 -9.56
CA ASN A 213 -7.71 -7.41 -8.37
C ASN A 213 -8.90 -8.19 -7.77
N THR A 214 -10.03 -8.29 -8.47
CA THR A 214 -11.13 -9.14 -8.00
C THR A 214 -10.70 -10.61 -7.93
N PRO A 215 -11.18 -11.38 -6.94
CA PRO A 215 -10.84 -12.80 -6.80
C PRO A 215 -11.13 -13.61 -8.08
N GLU A 216 -12.25 -13.33 -8.74
CA GLU A 216 -12.66 -13.97 -9.99
C GLU A 216 -11.64 -13.73 -11.11
N LYS A 217 -11.23 -12.48 -11.32
CA LYS A 217 -10.24 -12.14 -12.35
C LYS A 217 -8.87 -12.73 -12.03
N LEU A 218 -8.44 -12.69 -10.76
CA LEU A 218 -7.18 -13.27 -10.34
C LEU A 218 -7.14 -14.80 -10.53
N ALA A 219 -8.26 -15.48 -10.29
CA ALA A 219 -8.38 -16.91 -10.57
C ALA A 219 -8.25 -17.20 -12.07
N LEU A 220 -8.96 -16.44 -12.92
CA LEU A 220 -8.89 -16.57 -14.38
C LEU A 220 -7.48 -16.31 -14.92
N VAL A 221 -6.79 -15.29 -14.41
CA VAL A 221 -5.37 -15.02 -14.74
C VAL A 221 -4.51 -16.22 -14.37
N GLY A 222 -4.72 -16.82 -13.19
CA GLY A 222 -4.01 -18.01 -12.74
C GLY A 222 -4.21 -19.21 -13.67
N GLU A 223 -5.45 -19.44 -14.12
CA GLU A 223 -5.77 -20.50 -15.06
C GLU A 223 -5.09 -20.30 -16.41
N ILE A 224 -5.13 -19.08 -16.98
CA ILE A 224 -4.48 -18.77 -18.26
C ILE A 224 -2.96 -18.95 -18.17
N LEU A 225 -2.35 -18.51 -17.07
CA LEU A 225 -0.91 -18.72 -16.82
C LEU A 225 -0.56 -20.21 -16.79
N GLY A 226 -1.39 -21.03 -16.13
CA GLY A 226 -1.20 -22.49 -16.08
C GLY A 226 -1.36 -23.18 -17.43
N LEU A 227 -2.10 -22.58 -18.38
CA LEU A 227 -2.32 -23.18 -19.69
C LEU A 227 -1.19 -22.92 -20.70
N THR A 228 -0.54 -21.75 -20.67
CA THR A 228 0.44 -21.38 -21.72
C THR A 228 1.81 -20.99 -21.18
N GLY A 229 1.91 -20.43 -19.97
CA GLY A 229 3.15 -19.84 -19.45
C GLY A 229 3.75 -18.70 -20.29
N MET A 230 3.09 -18.27 -21.37
CA MET A 230 3.63 -17.32 -22.36
C MET A 230 3.44 -15.86 -21.96
N TYR A 231 2.46 -15.59 -21.10
CA TYR A 231 2.10 -14.24 -20.69
C TYR A 231 2.60 -13.95 -19.27
N SER A 232 2.96 -12.69 -19.00
CA SER A 232 3.23 -12.27 -17.62
C SER A 232 1.93 -12.05 -16.85
N LYS A 233 1.93 -12.34 -15.54
CA LYS A 233 0.78 -12.10 -14.65
C LYS A 233 0.27 -10.66 -14.75
N LYS A 234 1.19 -9.69 -14.75
CA LYS A 234 0.87 -8.25 -14.82
C LYS A 234 0.21 -7.86 -16.15
N TYR A 235 0.61 -8.49 -17.25
CA TYR A 235 -0.04 -8.26 -18.54
C TYR A 235 -1.50 -8.74 -18.50
N LEU A 236 -1.72 -9.99 -18.08
CA LEU A 236 -3.06 -10.58 -18.03
C LEU A 236 -4.00 -9.82 -17.07
N GLN A 237 -3.51 -9.38 -15.91
CA GLN A 237 -4.32 -8.60 -14.96
C GLN A 237 -4.90 -7.31 -15.54
N ASN A 238 -4.23 -6.69 -16.52
CA ASN A 238 -4.66 -5.43 -17.12
C ASN A 238 -5.64 -5.59 -18.29
N ILE A 239 -5.86 -6.81 -18.77
CA ILE A 239 -6.82 -7.12 -19.83
C ILE A 239 -8.24 -7.14 -19.22
N PRO A 240 -9.27 -6.62 -19.91
CA PRO A 240 -10.66 -6.74 -19.47
C PRO A 240 -11.07 -8.19 -19.21
N LEU A 241 -12.00 -8.42 -18.26
CA LEU A 241 -12.41 -9.77 -17.87
C LEU A 241 -12.96 -10.58 -19.06
N GLU A 242 -13.83 -9.97 -19.86
CA GLU A 242 -14.44 -10.59 -21.05
C GLU A 242 -13.40 -11.03 -22.09
N GLU A 243 -12.36 -10.21 -22.29
CA GLU A 243 -11.26 -10.52 -23.18
C GLU A 243 -10.41 -11.68 -22.64
N LEU A 244 -10.20 -11.77 -21.32
CA LEU A 244 -9.51 -12.89 -20.69
C LEU A 244 -10.29 -14.20 -20.84
N GLU A 245 -11.61 -14.17 -20.68
CA GLU A 245 -12.47 -15.35 -20.86
C GLU A 245 -12.37 -15.86 -22.31
N THR A 246 -12.51 -14.94 -23.27
CA THR A 246 -12.33 -15.23 -24.69
C THR A 246 -10.94 -15.80 -24.99
N MET A 247 -9.89 -15.27 -24.35
CA MET A 247 -8.52 -15.76 -24.50
C MET A 247 -8.37 -17.19 -23.96
N LYS A 248 -8.92 -17.48 -22.77
CA LYS A 248 -8.91 -18.83 -22.18
C LYS A 248 -9.59 -19.84 -23.10
N GLU A 249 -10.75 -19.50 -23.65
CA GLU A 249 -11.48 -20.39 -24.57
C GLU A 249 -10.65 -20.70 -25.82
N LYS A 250 -10.03 -19.68 -26.42
CA LYS A 250 -9.15 -19.85 -27.59
C LYS A 250 -7.95 -20.73 -27.27
N ILE A 251 -7.31 -20.56 -26.11
CA ILE A 251 -6.19 -21.38 -25.68
C ILE A 251 -6.61 -22.85 -25.52
N ILE A 252 -7.75 -23.10 -24.87
CA ILE A 252 -8.28 -24.47 -24.70
C ILE A 252 -8.61 -25.10 -26.05
N ALA A 253 -9.24 -24.34 -26.96
CA ALA A 253 -9.57 -24.81 -28.30
C ALA A 253 -8.30 -25.18 -29.09
N ASN A 254 -7.28 -24.32 -29.05
CA ASN A 254 -5.98 -24.57 -29.69
C ASN A 254 -5.30 -25.81 -29.11
N LYS A 255 -5.27 -25.96 -27.78
CA LYS A 255 -4.68 -27.13 -27.13
C LYS A 255 -5.40 -28.43 -27.52
N LYS A 256 -6.74 -28.42 -27.56
CA LYS A 256 -7.54 -29.57 -28.04
C LYS A 256 -7.26 -29.88 -29.51
N GLN A 257 -7.09 -28.85 -30.33
CA GLN A 257 -6.75 -29.03 -31.74
C GLN A 257 -5.34 -29.62 -31.88
N ASP A 258 -4.35 -29.11 -31.14
CA ASP A 258 -2.98 -29.62 -31.14
C ASP A 258 -2.91 -31.08 -30.68
N GLU A 259 -3.69 -31.47 -29.65
CA GLU A 259 -3.79 -32.87 -29.20
C GLU A 259 -4.39 -33.79 -30.28
N ARG A 260 -5.41 -33.31 -31.01
CA ARG A 260 -6.01 -34.05 -32.14
C ARG A 260 -5.03 -34.17 -33.30
N ASP A 261 -4.37 -33.07 -33.63
CA ASP A 261 -3.37 -32.99 -34.69
C ASP A 261 -2.18 -33.91 -34.38
N GLN A 262 -1.72 -33.97 -33.12
CA GLN A 262 -0.66 -34.87 -32.67
C GLN A 262 -1.05 -36.35 -32.77
N LYS A 263 -2.27 -36.71 -32.34
CA LYS A 263 -2.77 -38.09 -32.50
C LYS A 263 -2.87 -38.49 -33.97
N THR A 264 -3.38 -37.59 -34.79
CA THR A 264 -3.51 -37.77 -36.24
C THR A 264 -2.13 -37.93 -36.88
N TYR A 265 -1.18 -37.06 -36.53
CA TYR A 265 0.21 -37.14 -36.94
C TYR A 265 0.83 -38.51 -36.60
N MET A 266 0.74 -38.95 -35.34
CA MET A 266 1.29 -40.23 -34.91
C MET A 266 0.67 -41.41 -35.65
N HIS A 267 -0.65 -41.40 -35.87
CA HIS A 267 -1.34 -42.44 -36.61
C HIS A 267 -0.83 -42.57 -38.05
N TYR A 268 -0.70 -41.46 -38.78
CA TYR A 268 -0.22 -41.49 -40.16
C TYR A 268 1.29 -41.80 -40.28
N VAL A 269 2.11 -41.39 -39.30
CA VAL A 269 3.52 -41.81 -39.23
C VAL A 269 3.62 -43.32 -39.05
N GLN A 270 2.84 -43.92 -38.16
CA GLN A 270 2.81 -45.37 -37.97
C GLN A 270 2.37 -46.11 -39.24
N MET A 271 1.28 -45.67 -39.87
CA MET A 271 0.82 -46.27 -41.13
C MET A 271 1.86 -46.17 -42.25
N LEU A 272 2.58 -45.05 -42.34
CA LEU A 272 3.63 -44.88 -43.34
C LEU A 272 4.86 -45.74 -43.03
N ASP A 273 5.24 -45.86 -41.76
CA ASP A 273 6.32 -46.75 -41.34
C ASP A 273 5.98 -48.20 -41.71
N GLU A 274 4.78 -48.68 -41.38
CA GLU A 274 4.32 -50.03 -41.72
C GLU A 274 4.30 -50.26 -43.24
N ALA A 275 3.72 -49.33 -44.00
CA ALA A 275 3.62 -49.44 -45.45
C ALA A 275 4.98 -49.29 -46.17
N MET A 276 5.98 -48.61 -45.56
CA MET A 276 7.33 -48.48 -46.13
C MET A 276 8.14 -49.77 -46.04
N TYR A 277 7.90 -50.60 -45.03
CA TYR A 277 8.55 -51.90 -44.84
C TYR A 277 7.68 -53.09 -45.29
N GLY A 278 6.44 -52.83 -45.69
CA GLY A 278 5.52 -53.81 -46.28
C GLY A 278 5.96 -54.26 -47.68
N THR A 279 5.53 -55.45 -48.07
CA THR A 279 5.77 -56.03 -49.40
C THR A 279 4.83 -55.51 -50.49
N ASP A 280 3.79 -54.74 -50.13
CA ASP A 280 2.78 -54.22 -51.06
C ASP A 280 2.99 -52.73 -51.37
N GLU A 281 3.40 -52.42 -52.60
CA GLU A 281 3.61 -51.05 -53.08
C GLU A 281 2.29 -50.27 -53.22
N GLN A 282 1.15 -50.96 -53.39
CA GLN A 282 -0.17 -50.31 -53.43
C GLN A 282 -0.59 -49.80 -52.04
N GLU A 283 -0.18 -50.48 -50.97
CA GLU A 283 -0.46 -50.07 -49.59
C GLU A 283 0.17 -48.71 -49.29
N PHE A 284 1.45 -48.53 -49.67
CA PHE A 284 2.14 -47.24 -49.53
C PHE A 284 1.47 -46.11 -50.32
N SER A 285 1.06 -46.38 -51.57
CA SER A 285 0.35 -45.41 -52.41
C SER A 285 -1.00 -45.00 -51.83
N ASN A 286 -1.74 -45.96 -51.26
CA ASN A 286 -3.03 -45.72 -50.62
C ASN A 286 -2.89 -44.86 -49.35
N VAL A 287 -1.87 -45.10 -48.52
CA VAL A 287 -1.60 -44.29 -47.32
C VAL A 287 -1.20 -42.86 -47.71
N CYS A 288 -0.33 -42.71 -48.72
CA CYS A 288 0.05 -41.39 -49.23
C CYS A 288 -1.16 -40.60 -49.76
N THR A 289 -2.06 -41.28 -50.47
CA THR A 289 -3.30 -40.66 -50.98
C THR A 289 -4.22 -40.21 -49.85
N LYS A 290 -4.40 -41.04 -48.81
CA LYS A 290 -5.18 -40.68 -47.61
C LYS A 290 -4.60 -39.47 -46.88
N ILE A 291 -3.27 -39.39 -46.76
CA ILE A 291 -2.56 -38.23 -46.19
C ILE A 291 -2.85 -36.95 -46.98
N CYS A 292 -2.80 -37.02 -48.31
CA CYS A 292 -3.02 -35.86 -49.17
C CYS A 292 -4.48 -35.38 -49.19
N MET A 293 -5.43 -36.29 -48.99
CA MET A 293 -6.87 -35.97 -48.94
C MET A 293 -7.32 -35.46 -47.57
N ASN A 294 -6.77 -36.00 -46.48
CA ASN A 294 -7.34 -35.84 -45.14
C ASN A 294 -6.53 -34.93 -44.20
N LEU A 295 -5.29 -34.57 -44.56
CA LEU A 295 -4.43 -33.75 -43.70
C LEU A 295 -4.26 -32.32 -44.23
N ASN A 296 -4.10 -31.40 -43.29
CA ASN A 296 -3.72 -30.02 -43.61
C ASN A 296 -2.24 -29.94 -44.04
N GLN A 297 -1.88 -28.87 -44.75
CA GLN A 297 -0.54 -28.69 -45.31
C GLN A 297 0.57 -28.69 -44.24
N LYS A 298 0.28 -28.19 -43.03
CA LYS A 298 1.22 -28.18 -41.91
C LYS A 298 1.58 -29.60 -41.46
N LEU A 299 0.59 -30.47 -41.27
CA LEU A 299 0.79 -31.86 -40.88
C LEU A 299 1.50 -32.66 -41.97
N ILE A 300 1.16 -32.43 -43.25
CA ILE A 300 1.86 -33.07 -44.37
C ILE A 300 3.35 -32.71 -44.38
N LEU A 301 3.69 -31.44 -44.15
CA LEU A 301 5.08 -31.00 -44.06
C LEU A 301 5.81 -31.65 -42.87
N MET A 302 5.23 -31.65 -41.68
CA MET A 302 5.83 -32.29 -40.50
C MET A 302 6.07 -33.80 -40.70
N ILE A 303 5.10 -34.51 -41.30
CA ILE A 303 5.24 -35.94 -41.60
C ILE A 303 6.34 -36.14 -42.64
N SER A 304 6.37 -35.33 -43.70
CA SER A 304 7.38 -35.41 -44.76
C SER A 304 8.80 -35.21 -44.23
N GLU A 305 9.00 -34.19 -43.40
CA GLU A 305 10.30 -33.89 -42.78
C GLU A 305 10.76 -35.02 -41.86
N TYR A 306 9.87 -35.52 -40.99
CA TYR A 306 10.18 -36.63 -40.08
C TYR A 306 10.52 -37.92 -40.82
N MET A 307 9.67 -38.31 -41.79
CA MET A 307 9.86 -39.54 -42.55
C MET A 307 11.09 -39.47 -43.47
N ASN A 308 11.43 -38.30 -44.01
CA ASN A 308 12.65 -38.10 -44.79
C ASN A 308 13.91 -38.20 -43.92
N ALA A 309 13.88 -37.64 -42.70
CA ALA A 309 15.00 -37.78 -41.75
C ALA A 309 15.23 -39.25 -41.35
N LYS A 310 14.15 -40.03 -41.25
CA LYS A 310 14.21 -41.47 -40.93
C LYS A 310 14.61 -42.33 -42.13
N ASN A 311 14.15 -42.00 -43.33
CA ASN A 311 14.43 -42.74 -44.55
C ASN A 311 14.50 -41.78 -45.78
N PRO A 312 15.70 -41.50 -46.32
CA PRO A 312 15.86 -40.58 -47.46
C PRO A 312 15.15 -41.04 -48.75
N VAL A 313 14.85 -42.33 -48.89
CA VAL A 313 14.14 -42.89 -50.05
C VAL A 313 12.66 -42.52 -50.04
N PHE A 314 12.10 -42.23 -48.85
CA PHE A 314 10.71 -41.82 -48.67
C PHE A 314 10.35 -40.59 -49.52
N LEU A 315 11.18 -39.54 -49.49
CA LEU A 315 10.85 -38.25 -50.09
C LEU A 315 10.74 -38.34 -51.62
N ASN A 316 11.56 -39.19 -52.25
CA ASN A 316 11.49 -39.46 -53.69
C ASN A 316 10.21 -40.23 -54.09
N ARG A 317 9.82 -41.24 -53.29
CA ARG A 317 8.59 -42.00 -53.52
C ARG A 317 7.34 -41.15 -53.26
N PHE A 318 7.33 -40.42 -52.16
CA PHE A 318 6.24 -39.53 -51.77
C PHE A 318 6.01 -38.40 -52.79
N ASN A 319 7.09 -37.78 -53.30
CA ASN A 319 6.98 -36.73 -54.33
C ASN A 319 6.46 -37.25 -55.68
N THR A 320 6.79 -38.50 -56.05
CA THR A 320 6.26 -39.13 -57.26
C THR A 320 4.75 -39.31 -57.13
N ILE A 321 4.27 -39.89 -56.03
CA ILE A 321 2.84 -40.08 -55.76
C ILE A 321 2.11 -38.73 -55.67
N MET A 322 2.71 -37.73 -55.01
CA MET A 322 2.16 -36.38 -54.93
C MET A 322 2.03 -35.70 -56.29
N ARG A 323 3.00 -35.89 -57.19
CA ARG A 323 2.96 -35.36 -58.55
C ARG A 323 1.84 -36.01 -59.35
N ASP A 324 1.64 -37.32 -59.20
CA ASP A 324 0.60 -38.07 -59.90
C ASP A 324 -0.79 -37.74 -59.35
N PHE A 325 -0.91 -37.57 -58.04
CA PHE A 325 -2.14 -37.11 -57.38
C PHE A 325 -2.56 -35.70 -57.86
N LYS A 326 -1.63 -34.75 -57.95
CA LYS A 326 -1.88 -33.38 -58.46
C LYS A 326 -2.24 -33.33 -59.95
N LYS A 327 -1.81 -34.32 -60.74
CA LYS A 327 -2.21 -34.45 -62.15
C LYS A 327 -3.63 -35.00 -62.28
N ASN A 328 -4.00 -35.97 -61.43
CA ASN A 328 -5.30 -36.63 -61.47
C ASN A 328 -6.45 -35.82 -60.83
N THR A 329 -6.15 -34.78 -60.06
CA THR A 329 -7.14 -33.87 -59.42
C THR A 329 -7.43 -32.60 -60.25
N LYS A 330 -6.74 -32.42 -61.38
CA LYS A 330 -6.94 -31.30 -62.34
C LYS A 330 -7.83 -31.68 -63.54
N HIS A 331 -8.39 -32.88 -63.51
CA HIS A 331 -9.49 -33.34 -64.34
C HIS A 331 -10.69 -33.62 -63.43
#